data_AF-A0A1X1BHJ5-F1
#
_entry.id   AF-A0A1X1BHJ5-F1
#
_cell.length_a   1.000
_cell.length_b   1.000
_cell.length_c   1.000
_cell.angle_alpha   90.00
_cell.angle_beta   90.00
_cell.angle_gamma   90.00
#
_symmetry.space_group_name_H-M   'P 1'
#
loop_
_entity.id
_entity.type
_entity.pdbx_description
1 polymer ?
#
loop_
_entity_poly.entity_id
_entity_poly.type
_entity_poly.pdbx_seq_one_letter_code
_entity_poly.pdbx_strand_id
1 'polypeptide(L)'
;MGTAWVLFWLCFFTGQYIRLLKCYRRQCDNALTSGRTFRLSDSNVLRYTVKVPLECDIRSVRLIGTNGSDRSFYHIVVDHKGQYNFVPGQYCGILPPGISERTKRPHLPRSYSLAPVLEEDGVDPSTCFSIGLRAPIITPDNVESFRDSWICSRFLSGASSGTPVRITGPFGKFMLSADDLEGKHNLLFVATGTGIAPYLGFLKSILESSSSSGSVTDVGRILLFFGIQSPSTYIYRTVLEDYVSKFNGRLTVVPCYSRYGSESERGYVQDMILRQRDLVNSMCFSGGRECSIFICGCKSMDKAVCESLRTVFSENPDRDAILSRAKVEVYD
;
A
#
# COMPACT_ATOMS: atom_id res chain seq x y z
N MET A 1 -37.96 -21.82 -9.57
CA MET A 1 -36.84 -22.68 -9.09
C MET A 1 -35.52 -21.95 -8.84
N GLY A 2 -35.43 -20.61 -8.91
CA GLY A 2 -34.13 -19.89 -8.86
C GLY A 2 -33.69 -19.30 -7.51
N THR A 3 -34.58 -19.13 -6.53
CA THR A 3 -34.25 -18.45 -5.26
C THR A 3 -33.68 -19.38 -4.18
N ALA A 4 -34.13 -20.64 -4.16
CA ALA A 4 -33.64 -21.64 -3.20
C ALA A 4 -32.18 -22.08 -3.47
N TRP A 5 -31.77 -22.11 -4.74
CA TRP A 5 -30.39 -22.45 -5.13
C TRP A 5 -29.38 -21.36 -4.76
N VAL A 6 -29.75 -20.08 -4.89
CA VAL A 6 -28.91 -18.94 -4.48
C VAL A 6 -28.73 -18.90 -2.96
N LEU A 7 -29.79 -19.17 -2.19
CA LEU A 7 -29.72 -19.28 -0.72
C LEU A 7 -28.90 -20.49 -0.26
N PHE A 8 -29.00 -21.63 -0.95
CA PHE A 8 -28.17 -22.81 -0.65
C PHE A 8 -26.68 -22.56 -0.94
N TRP A 9 -26.38 -21.80 -2.01
CA TRP A 9 -25.01 -21.40 -2.36
C TRP A 9 -24.40 -20.39 -1.37
N LEU A 10 -25.17 -19.37 -0.96
CA LEU A 10 -24.79 -18.44 0.11
C LEU A 10 -24.52 -19.18 1.42
N CYS A 11 -25.34 -20.18 1.79
CA CYS A 11 -25.15 -21.02 2.98
C CYS A 11 -23.91 -21.94 2.89
N PHE A 12 -23.59 -22.48 1.70
CA PHE A 12 -22.42 -23.36 1.54
C PHE A 12 -21.10 -22.59 1.61
N PHE A 13 -21.04 -21.39 1.02
CA PHE A 13 -19.85 -20.53 1.05
C PHE A 13 -19.68 -19.81 2.39
N THR A 14 -20.76 -19.32 3.01
CA THR A 14 -20.69 -18.89 4.42
C THR A 14 -20.29 -20.06 5.31
N GLY A 15 -20.75 -21.29 5.04
CA GLY A 15 -20.36 -22.49 5.77
C GLY A 15 -18.87 -22.83 5.70
N GLN A 16 -18.25 -22.79 4.51
CA GLN A 16 -16.79 -23.00 4.37
C GLN A 16 -15.98 -21.83 4.94
N TYR A 17 -16.45 -20.59 4.76
CA TYR A 17 -15.78 -19.39 5.29
C TYR A 17 -15.87 -19.31 6.82
N ILE A 18 -17.03 -19.63 7.40
CA ILE A 18 -17.25 -19.79 8.84
C ILE A 18 -16.42 -20.96 9.38
N ARG A 19 -16.26 -22.06 8.64
CA ARG A 19 -15.36 -23.17 9.03
C ARG A 19 -13.89 -22.73 9.03
N LEU A 20 -13.43 -21.98 8.03
CA LEU A 20 -12.08 -21.41 8.00
C LEU A 20 -11.85 -20.42 9.16
N LEU A 21 -12.81 -19.54 9.45
CA LEU A 21 -12.77 -18.61 10.58
C LEU A 21 -12.81 -19.33 11.94
N LYS A 22 -13.67 -20.35 12.11
CA LYS A 22 -13.76 -21.16 13.35
C LYS A 22 -12.49 -21.99 13.57
N CYS A 23 -11.93 -22.57 12.52
CA CYS A 23 -10.65 -23.28 12.58
C CYS A 23 -9.49 -22.33 12.91
N TYR A 24 -9.51 -21.12 12.36
CA TYR A 24 -8.49 -20.10 12.64
C TYR A 24 -8.58 -19.57 14.07
N ARG A 25 -9.79 -19.28 14.58
CA ARG A 25 -9.98 -18.88 15.99
C ARG A 25 -9.45 -19.94 16.97
N ARG A 26 -9.74 -21.22 16.69
CA ARG A 26 -9.16 -22.35 17.46
C ARG A 26 -7.64 -22.47 17.35
N GLN A 27 -7.03 -22.04 16.25
CA GLN A 27 -5.56 -22.01 16.11
C GLN A 27 -4.93 -20.86 16.90
N CYS A 28 -5.59 -19.70 16.98
CA CYS A 28 -5.18 -18.59 17.85
C CYS A 28 -5.28 -18.98 19.33
N ASP A 29 -6.40 -19.59 19.74
CA ASP A 29 -6.62 -20.00 21.13
C ASP A 29 -5.58 -21.04 21.63
N ASN A 30 -5.04 -21.87 20.72
CA ASN A 30 -4.04 -22.89 21.05
C ASN A 30 -2.58 -22.40 21.01
N ALA A 31 -2.30 -21.16 20.57
CA ALA A 31 -0.93 -20.64 20.39
C ALA A 31 -0.36 -19.91 21.64
N LEU A 32 -1.05 -19.96 22.78
CA LEU A 32 -0.60 -19.39 24.05
C LEU A 32 0.49 -20.24 24.74
N THR A 33 1.68 -20.36 24.13
CA THR A 33 2.87 -20.82 24.86
C THR A 33 4.14 -20.11 24.36
N SER A 34 4.60 -19.14 25.16
CA SER A 34 6.00 -18.67 25.29
C SER A 34 6.83 -18.53 23.99
N GLY A 35 6.61 -17.46 23.21
CA GLY A 35 7.53 -17.00 22.17
C GLY A 35 8.32 -15.76 22.62
N ARG A 36 9.66 -15.81 22.67
CA ARG A 36 10.50 -14.63 22.94
C ARG A 36 10.44 -13.65 21.76
N THR A 37 9.96 -12.43 21.99
CA THR A 37 10.05 -11.31 21.04
C THR A 37 11.50 -10.85 20.90
N PHE A 38 11.98 -10.65 19.66
CA PHE A 38 13.35 -10.17 19.41
C PHE A 38 13.34 -8.64 19.37
N ARG A 39 14.01 -7.99 20.33
CA ARG A 39 14.29 -6.55 20.25
C ARG A 39 15.44 -6.33 19.26
N LEU A 40 15.29 -5.37 18.36
CA LEU A 40 16.42 -4.88 17.59
C LEU A 40 17.28 -4.04 18.55
N SER A 41 18.58 -4.32 18.60
CA SER A 41 19.52 -3.46 19.32
C SER A 41 19.36 -2.03 18.81
N ASP A 42 19.14 -1.12 19.75
CA ASP A 42 19.05 0.35 19.61
C ASP A 42 17.70 0.97 19.15
N SER A 43 16.59 0.23 19.14
CA SER A 43 15.25 0.85 19.00
C SER A 43 14.17 0.15 19.85
N ASN A 44 13.24 0.91 20.43
CA ASN A 44 12.07 0.40 21.15
C ASN A 44 11.02 -0.29 20.23
N VAL A 45 11.39 -0.67 19.01
CA VAL A 45 10.49 -1.27 18.01
C VAL A 45 10.54 -2.79 18.12
N LEU A 46 9.42 -3.39 18.54
CA LEU A 46 9.25 -4.84 18.58
C LEU A 46 9.11 -5.37 17.15
N ARG A 47 9.94 -6.36 16.78
CA ARG A 47 9.83 -7.05 15.50
C ARG A 47 9.22 -8.43 15.68
N TYR A 48 8.11 -8.65 14.98
CA TYR A 48 7.37 -9.90 14.95
C TYR A 48 7.82 -10.79 13.78
N THR A 49 7.87 -12.10 13.99
CA THR A 49 8.37 -13.07 13.01
C THR A 49 7.32 -14.12 12.71
N VAL A 50 7.51 -14.95 11.68
CA VAL A 50 6.58 -16.06 11.38
C VAL A 50 6.43 -17.02 12.56
N LYS A 51 7.48 -17.19 13.38
CA LYS A 51 7.46 -18.04 14.58
C LYS A 51 6.74 -17.40 15.76
N VAL A 52 6.82 -16.07 15.86
CA VAL A 52 6.21 -15.26 16.94
C VAL A 52 5.51 -14.07 16.28
N PRO A 53 4.36 -14.28 15.61
CA PRO A 53 3.62 -13.20 14.98
C PRO A 53 2.83 -12.42 16.04
N LEU A 54 2.47 -11.18 15.73
CA LEU A 54 1.50 -10.44 16.54
C LEU A 54 0.08 -10.84 16.14
N GLU A 55 -0.78 -11.09 17.13
CA GLU A 55 -2.21 -11.25 16.91
C GLU A 55 -2.91 -9.89 16.93
N CYS A 56 -3.61 -9.59 15.85
CA CYS A 56 -4.34 -8.36 15.61
C CYS A 56 -5.78 -8.70 15.20
N ASP A 57 -6.63 -7.67 15.12
CA ASP A 57 -8.01 -7.83 14.67
C ASP A 57 -8.29 -6.89 13.50
N ILE A 58 -8.98 -7.39 12.48
CA ILE A 58 -9.52 -6.56 11.42
C ILE A 58 -10.60 -5.65 12.02
N ARG A 59 -10.44 -4.33 11.90
CA ARG A 59 -11.44 -3.36 12.35
C ARG A 59 -12.48 -3.08 11.28
N SER A 60 -12.03 -2.84 10.05
CA SER A 60 -12.90 -2.56 8.92
C SER A 60 -12.27 -3.03 7.60
N VAL A 61 -13.13 -3.36 6.65
CA VAL A 61 -12.77 -3.66 5.25
C VAL A 61 -13.73 -2.86 4.39
N ARG A 62 -13.19 -1.90 3.63
CA ARG A 62 -13.99 -0.97 2.81
C ARG A 62 -13.56 -1.05 1.36
N LEU A 63 -14.50 -1.28 0.46
CA LEU A 63 -14.26 -1.19 -0.98
C LEU A 63 -14.02 0.28 -1.36
N ILE A 64 -12.88 0.59 -1.94
CA ILE A 64 -12.47 1.96 -2.32
C ILE A 64 -12.31 2.15 -3.83
N GLY A 65 -12.44 1.07 -4.61
CA GLY A 65 -12.41 1.15 -6.07
C GLY A 65 -12.59 -0.22 -6.71
N THR A 66 -13.09 -0.23 -7.95
CA THR A 66 -13.24 -1.45 -8.74
C THR A 66 -13.18 -1.11 -10.23
N ASN A 67 -12.63 -2.02 -11.03
CA ASN A 67 -12.73 -1.93 -12.47
C ASN A 67 -13.94 -2.68 -13.04
N GLY A 68 -14.78 -3.24 -12.17
CA GLY A 68 -16.01 -3.96 -12.52
C GLY A 68 -15.82 -5.26 -13.31
N SER A 69 -14.58 -5.67 -13.57
CA SER A 69 -14.26 -6.81 -14.44
C SER A 69 -13.48 -7.89 -13.69
N ASP A 70 -12.27 -7.58 -13.22
CA ASP A 70 -11.40 -8.60 -12.62
C ASP A 70 -10.73 -8.16 -11.30
N ARG A 71 -10.76 -6.88 -10.93
CA ARG A 71 -10.09 -6.34 -9.73
C ARG A 71 -10.96 -5.40 -8.92
N SER A 72 -10.91 -5.61 -7.61
CA SER A 72 -11.41 -4.69 -6.59
C SER A 72 -10.28 -4.26 -5.65
N PHE A 73 -10.41 -3.06 -5.11
CA PHE A 73 -9.45 -2.45 -4.21
C PHE A 73 -10.11 -2.13 -2.88
N TYR A 74 -9.43 -2.47 -1.79
CA TYR A 74 -9.95 -2.32 -0.44
C TYR A 74 -8.99 -1.52 0.42
N HIS A 75 -9.56 -0.70 1.29
CA HIS A 75 -8.91 -0.13 2.46
C HIS A 75 -9.23 -1.03 3.66
N ILE A 76 -8.20 -1.49 4.38
CA ILE A 76 -8.37 -2.39 5.52
C ILE A 76 -7.67 -1.80 6.72
N VAL A 77 -8.42 -1.63 7.82
CA VAL A 77 -7.89 -1.17 9.10
C VAL A 77 -7.62 -2.38 9.99
N VAL A 78 -6.43 -2.43 10.57
CA VAL A 78 -5.96 -3.49 11.45
C VAL A 78 -5.65 -2.90 12.82
N ASP A 79 -6.29 -3.44 13.87
CA ASP A 79 -6.03 -3.08 15.26
C ASP A 79 -4.96 -3.99 15.85
N HIS A 80 -3.84 -3.36 16.20
CA HIS A 80 -2.67 -3.98 16.80
C HIS A 80 -2.54 -3.69 18.30
N LYS A 81 -3.56 -3.07 18.92
CA LYS A 81 -3.70 -2.88 20.37
C LYS A 81 -2.52 -2.13 21.00
N GLY A 82 -1.92 -1.20 20.24
CA GLY A 82 -0.74 -0.44 20.66
C GLY A 82 0.57 -1.22 20.68
N GLN A 83 0.60 -2.47 20.19
CA GLN A 83 1.79 -3.34 20.27
C GLN A 83 2.68 -3.32 19.02
N TYR A 84 2.33 -2.54 17.99
CA TYR A 84 2.98 -2.56 16.69
C TYR A 84 3.34 -1.13 16.27
N ASN A 85 4.58 -0.75 16.51
CA ASN A 85 5.11 0.53 16.07
C ASN A 85 5.76 0.36 14.70
N PHE A 86 5.54 1.29 13.78
CA PHE A 86 6.17 1.31 12.47
C PHE A 86 6.47 2.74 12.04
N VAL A 87 7.38 2.86 11.06
CA VAL A 87 7.68 4.12 10.38
C VAL A 87 7.08 4.05 8.97
N PRO A 88 6.49 5.13 8.45
CA PRO A 88 6.00 5.19 7.08
C PRO A 88 7.02 4.70 6.06
N GLY A 89 6.52 3.92 5.09
CA GLY A 89 7.36 3.24 4.12
C GLY A 89 7.83 1.84 4.52
N GLN A 90 7.51 1.39 5.74
CA GLN A 90 7.63 -0.01 6.12
C GLN A 90 6.45 -0.86 5.63
N TYR A 91 6.61 -2.18 5.67
CA TYR A 91 5.56 -3.15 5.37
C TYR A 91 5.43 -4.18 6.49
N CYS A 92 4.25 -4.80 6.57
CA CYS A 92 4.00 -5.97 7.42
C CYS A 92 3.82 -7.23 6.55
N GLY A 93 4.06 -8.40 7.13
CA GLY A 93 3.70 -9.67 6.50
C GLY A 93 2.46 -10.25 7.15
N ILE A 94 1.36 -10.41 6.41
CA ILE A 94 0.13 -11.05 6.90
C ILE A 94 0.20 -12.55 6.64
N LEU A 95 -0.02 -13.37 7.67
CA LEU A 95 -0.14 -14.82 7.53
C LEU A 95 -1.58 -15.19 7.20
N PRO A 96 -1.86 -15.67 5.96
CA PRO A 96 -3.21 -16.12 5.65
C PRO A 96 -3.52 -17.44 6.37
N PRO A 97 -4.81 -17.68 6.69
CA PRO A 97 -5.24 -18.91 7.35
C PRO A 97 -5.07 -20.12 6.42
N GLY A 98 -4.97 -21.31 7.02
CA GLY A 98 -5.01 -22.57 6.29
C GLY A 98 -3.65 -23.18 5.96
N ILE A 99 -3.70 -24.33 5.30
CA ILE A 99 -2.56 -25.14 4.90
C ILE A 99 -2.58 -25.25 3.38
N SER A 100 -1.43 -25.02 2.75
CA SER A 100 -1.25 -25.17 1.31
C SER A 100 -1.41 -26.64 0.90
N GLU A 101 -2.35 -26.91 -0.01
CA GLU A 101 -2.58 -28.27 -0.51
C GLU A 101 -1.34 -28.87 -1.18
N ARG A 102 -0.57 -28.02 -1.86
CA ARG A 102 0.66 -28.39 -2.59
C ARG A 102 1.82 -28.75 -1.66
N THR A 103 2.03 -27.95 -0.61
CA THR A 103 3.22 -28.10 0.27
C THR A 103 2.91 -28.78 1.59
N LYS A 104 1.63 -28.98 1.92
CA LYS A 104 1.14 -29.48 3.21
C LYS A 104 1.68 -28.69 4.42
N ARG A 105 2.02 -27.42 4.21
CA ARG A 105 2.54 -26.49 5.22
C ARG A 105 1.63 -25.25 5.34
N PRO A 106 1.64 -24.55 6.48
CA PRO A 106 0.97 -23.26 6.61
C PRO A 106 1.40 -22.30 5.49
N HIS A 107 0.47 -21.47 5.04
CA HIS A 107 0.78 -20.49 4.01
C HIS A 107 1.82 -19.47 4.50
N LEU A 108 2.73 -19.09 3.60
CA LEU A 108 3.75 -18.07 3.88
C LEU A 108 3.13 -16.68 4.08
N PRO A 109 3.77 -15.76 4.82
CA PRO A 109 3.30 -14.39 4.93
C PRO A 109 3.31 -13.67 3.57
N ARG A 110 2.35 -12.77 3.36
CA ARG A 110 2.28 -11.87 2.18
C ARG A 110 2.51 -10.43 2.64
N SER A 111 3.36 -9.71 1.92
CA SER A 111 3.75 -8.35 2.27
C SER A 111 2.68 -7.33 1.89
N TYR A 112 2.41 -6.40 2.80
CA TYR A 112 1.52 -5.26 2.59
C TYR A 112 2.16 -4.00 3.16
N SER A 113 2.34 -2.97 2.33
CA SER A 113 2.85 -1.67 2.77
C SER A 113 1.94 -1.09 3.82
N LEU A 114 2.54 -0.62 4.92
CA LEU A 114 1.83 0.00 6.02
C LEU A 114 1.46 1.43 5.65
N ALA A 115 0.19 1.77 5.86
CA ALA A 115 -0.34 3.11 5.69
C ALA A 115 -0.94 3.59 7.02
N PRO A 116 -1.00 4.91 7.25
CA PRO A 116 -1.75 5.44 8.39
C PRO A 116 -3.23 5.13 8.24
N VAL A 117 -3.95 5.07 9.36
CA VAL A 117 -5.41 5.20 9.33
C VAL A 117 -5.80 6.59 8.85
N LEU A 118 -6.94 6.66 8.17
CA LEU A 118 -7.54 7.88 7.66
C LEU A 118 -8.42 8.51 8.73
N GLU A 119 -8.64 9.83 8.66
CA GLU A 119 -9.52 10.53 9.61
C GLU A 119 -10.95 9.93 9.61
N GLU A 120 -11.46 9.58 8.43
CA GLU A 120 -12.76 8.95 8.23
C GLU A 120 -12.88 7.52 8.79
N ASP A 121 -11.78 6.87 9.18
CA ASP A 121 -11.83 5.54 9.79
C ASP A 121 -12.35 5.60 11.23
N GLY A 122 -12.25 6.77 11.90
CA GLY A 122 -12.78 6.98 13.26
C GLY A 122 -12.13 6.09 14.33
N VAL A 123 -10.86 5.73 14.14
CA VAL A 123 -10.09 4.89 15.07
C VAL A 123 -8.83 5.61 15.55
N ASP A 124 -8.29 5.15 16.68
CA ASP A 124 -7.06 5.69 17.25
C ASP A 124 -5.81 5.22 16.45
N PRO A 125 -5.03 6.15 15.83
CA PRO A 125 -3.82 5.82 15.09
C PRO A 125 -2.72 5.18 15.94
N SER A 126 -2.76 5.31 17.27
CA SER A 126 -1.80 4.67 18.18
C SER A 126 -2.05 3.17 18.34
N THR A 127 -3.25 2.70 17.95
CA THR A 127 -3.66 1.30 18.09
C THR A 127 -3.96 0.62 16.76
N CYS A 128 -4.06 1.40 15.67
CA CYS A 128 -4.44 0.91 14.36
C CYS A 128 -3.52 1.42 13.25
N PHE A 129 -3.29 0.58 12.24
CA PHE A 129 -2.78 0.99 10.94
C PHE A 129 -3.75 0.56 9.83
N SER A 130 -3.50 1.04 8.61
CA SER A 130 -4.24 0.58 7.43
C SER A 130 -3.34 -0.06 6.38
N ILE A 131 -3.94 -0.85 5.50
CA ILE A 131 -3.30 -1.37 4.29
C ILE A 131 -4.21 -1.18 3.07
N GLY A 132 -3.58 -0.93 1.92
CA GLY A 132 -4.25 -1.02 0.62
C GLY A 132 -4.19 -2.45 0.08
N LEU A 133 -5.34 -3.00 -0.29
CA LEU A 133 -5.44 -4.35 -0.83
C LEU A 133 -6.00 -4.34 -2.24
N ARG A 134 -5.36 -5.09 -3.14
CA ARG A 134 -5.93 -5.50 -4.43
C ARG A 134 -6.38 -6.96 -4.34
N ALA A 135 -7.63 -7.23 -4.72
CA ALA A 135 -8.21 -8.57 -4.71
C ALA A 135 -8.92 -8.87 -6.04
N PRO A 136 -9.00 -10.15 -6.45
CA PRO A 136 -9.75 -10.55 -7.63
C PRO A 136 -11.27 -10.39 -7.40
N ILE A 137 -12.00 -10.07 -8.45
CA ILE A 137 -13.47 -10.21 -8.46
C ILE A 137 -13.78 -11.69 -8.71
N ILE A 138 -14.38 -12.34 -7.72
CA ILE A 138 -14.75 -13.75 -7.79
C ILE A 138 -16.22 -13.85 -8.19
N THR A 139 -16.47 -14.53 -9.29
CA THR A 139 -17.81 -14.87 -9.81
C THR A 139 -18.01 -16.38 -9.78
N PRO A 140 -19.26 -16.87 -9.89
CA PRO A 140 -19.51 -18.31 -10.02
C PRO A 140 -18.73 -18.96 -11.17
N ASP A 141 -18.47 -18.22 -12.24
CA ASP A 141 -17.80 -18.73 -13.44
C ASP A 141 -16.28 -18.88 -13.26
N ASN A 142 -15.66 -18.10 -12.37
CA ASN A 142 -14.19 -18.05 -12.23
C ASN A 142 -13.68 -18.56 -10.87
N VAL A 143 -14.58 -18.94 -9.95
CA VAL A 143 -14.23 -19.34 -8.58
C VAL A 143 -13.22 -20.47 -8.53
N GLU A 144 -13.33 -21.42 -9.46
CA GLU A 144 -12.45 -22.59 -9.55
C GLU A 144 -11.02 -22.17 -9.93
N SER A 145 -10.86 -21.19 -10.82
CA SER A 145 -9.56 -20.65 -11.22
C SER A 145 -8.81 -19.96 -10.08
N PHE A 146 -9.54 -19.56 -9.03
CA PHE A 146 -8.97 -18.88 -7.86
C PHE A 146 -8.75 -19.80 -6.66
N ARG A 147 -9.06 -21.11 -6.75
CA ARG A 147 -8.99 -22.05 -5.62
C ARG A 147 -7.67 -21.97 -4.84
N ASP A 148 -6.54 -22.01 -5.54
CA ASP A 148 -5.18 -22.03 -4.94
C ASP A 148 -4.41 -20.71 -5.12
N SER A 149 -5.08 -19.65 -5.59
CA SER A 149 -4.45 -18.37 -5.86
C SER A 149 -5.12 -17.24 -5.07
N TRP A 150 -4.40 -16.12 -4.88
CA TRP A 150 -4.93 -14.95 -4.16
C TRP A 150 -5.40 -15.21 -2.72
N ILE A 151 -4.90 -16.27 -2.08
CA ILE A 151 -5.38 -16.77 -0.79
C ILE A 151 -5.45 -15.65 0.26
N CYS A 152 -4.38 -14.86 0.40
CA CYS A 152 -4.33 -13.77 1.37
C CYS A 152 -5.27 -12.61 0.99
N SER A 153 -5.29 -12.19 -0.28
CA SER A 153 -6.19 -11.13 -0.73
C SER A 153 -7.66 -11.52 -0.57
N ARG A 154 -8.03 -12.77 -0.88
CA ARG A 154 -9.38 -13.29 -0.69
C ARG A 154 -9.78 -13.35 0.79
N PHE A 155 -8.86 -13.80 1.64
CA PHE A 155 -9.07 -13.83 3.09
C PHE A 155 -9.39 -12.43 3.61
N LEU A 156 -8.54 -11.46 3.28
CA LEU A 156 -8.65 -10.08 3.76
C LEU A 156 -9.85 -9.33 3.16
N SER A 157 -10.13 -9.48 1.86
CA SER A 157 -11.26 -8.79 1.23
C SER A 157 -12.62 -9.31 1.70
N GLY A 158 -12.69 -10.56 2.17
CA GLY A 158 -13.90 -11.14 2.75
C GLY A 158 -14.03 -10.99 4.26
N ALA A 159 -13.01 -10.43 4.93
CA ALA A 159 -12.97 -10.37 6.38
C ALA A 159 -14.03 -9.39 6.93
N SER A 160 -14.51 -9.68 8.14
CA SER A 160 -15.43 -8.82 8.88
C SER A 160 -14.71 -8.21 10.08
N SER A 161 -15.34 -7.20 10.69
CA SER A 161 -14.83 -6.63 11.94
C SER A 161 -14.68 -7.71 13.01
N GLY A 162 -13.56 -7.70 13.73
CA GLY A 162 -13.20 -8.71 14.72
C GLY A 162 -12.65 -10.02 14.13
N THR A 163 -12.43 -10.11 12.82
CA THR A 163 -11.68 -11.24 12.24
C THR A 163 -10.23 -11.16 12.73
N PRO A 164 -9.72 -12.17 13.44
CA PRO A 164 -8.34 -12.15 13.89
C PRO A 164 -7.39 -12.31 12.68
N VAL A 165 -6.23 -11.65 12.76
CA VAL A 165 -5.18 -11.69 11.76
C VAL A 165 -3.82 -11.72 12.44
N ARG A 166 -2.89 -12.52 11.89
CA ARG A 166 -1.53 -12.63 12.40
C ARG A 166 -0.58 -11.87 11.49
N ILE A 167 0.20 -10.97 12.07
CA ILE A 167 1.11 -10.10 11.33
C ILE A 167 2.56 -10.28 11.78
N THR A 168 3.48 -10.00 10.86
CA THR A 168 4.93 -9.97 11.08
C THR A 168 5.48 -8.60 10.75
N GLY A 169 6.73 -8.33 11.12
CA GLY A 169 7.40 -7.04 10.89
C GLY A 169 7.36 -6.13 12.11
N PRO A 170 7.53 -4.80 11.92
CA PRO A 170 7.66 -4.15 10.61
C PRO A 170 8.98 -4.48 9.90
N PHE A 171 8.96 -4.37 8.57
CA PHE A 171 10.10 -4.57 7.68
C PHE A 171 10.20 -3.42 6.66
N GLY A 172 11.30 -3.38 5.90
CA GLY A 172 11.47 -2.42 4.81
C GLY A 172 12.46 -1.30 5.12
N LYS A 173 12.99 -0.72 4.05
CA LYS A 173 13.93 0.42 4.07
C LYS A 173 13.48 1.56 3.15
N PHE A 174 12.28 1.47 2.60
CA PHE A 174 11.66 2.48 1.74
C PHE A 174 11.17 3.66 2.58
N MET A 175 12.07 4.33 3.31
CA MET A 175 11.73 5.37 4.29
C MET A 175 12.23 6.73 3.82
N LEU A 176 11.58 7.81 4.27
CA LEU A 176 12.10 9.17 4.12
C LEU A 176 13.44 9.31 4.87
N SER A 177 14.37 10.10 4.33
CA SER A 177 15.49 10.61 5.11
C SER A 177 15.03 11.72 6.07
N ALA A 178 15.89 12.14 7.01
CA ALA A 178 15.59 13.28 7.88
C ALA A 178 15.33 14.56 7.05
N ASP A 179 16.15 14.80 6.02
CA ASP A 179 15.98 15.97 5.14
C ASP A 179 14.72 15.88 4.27
N ASP A 180 14.30 14.68 3.86
CA ASP A 180 13.00 14.49 3.19
C ASP A 180 11.83 14.81 4.14
N LEU A 181 11.92 14.37 5.41
CA LEU A 181 10.88 14.55 6.43
C LEU A 181 10.77 16.02 6.90
N GLU A 182 11.90 16.73 6.97
CA GLU A 182 11.97 18.17 7.24
C GLU A 182 11.60 19.01 6.01
N GLY A 183 11.30 18.37 4.86
CA GLY A 183 10.88 19.04 3.64
C GLY A 183 12.01 19.81 2.93
N LYS A 184 13.28 19.50 3.20
CA LYS A 184 14.41 20.16 2.52
C LYS A 184 14.58 19.71 1.08
N HIS A 185 14.21 18.47 0.76
CA HIS A 185 14.27 17.92 -0.59
C HIS A 185 12.95 18.08 -1.35
N ASN A 186 13.04 18.18 -2.67
CA ASN A 186 11.90 17.89 -3.55
C ASN A 186 11.69 16.37 -3.59
N LEU A 187 10.44 15.94 -3.73
CA LEU A 187 10.08 14.53 -3.70
C LEU A 187 9.36 14.14 -5.00
N LEU A 188 9.89 13.14 -5.69
CA LEU A 188 9.26 12.54 -6.86
C LEU A 188 8.73 11.16 -6.48
N PHE A 189 7.41 11.04 -6.42
CA PHE A 189 6.72 9.80 -6.11
C PHE A 189 6.12 9.19 -7.37
N VAL A 190 6.34 7.90 -7.57
CA VAL A 190 5.70 7.11 -8.63
C VAL A 190 4.96 5.94 -7.98
N ALA A 191 3.63 5.94 -8.12
CA ALA A 191 2.73 4.92 -7.59
C ALA A 191 2.01 4.18 -8.73
N THR A 192 1.77 2.87 -8.58
CA THR A 192 0.68 2.20 -9.31
C THR A 192 -0.23 1.42 -8.37
N GLY A 193 -1.55 1.56 -8.55
CA GLY A 193 -2.55 0.86 -7.73
C GLY A 193 -2.33 1.02 -6.23
N THR A 194 -2.23 -0.09 -5.50
CA THR A 194 -2.03 -0.07 -4.03
C THR A 194 -0.64 0.43 -3.60
N GLY A 195 0.30 0.65 -4.52
CA GLY A 195 1.60 1.27 -4.25
C GLY A 195 1.53 2.73 -3.78
N ILE A 196 0.33 3.33 -3.74
CA ILE A 196 0.08 4.64 -3.12
C ILE A 196 0.15 4.60 -1.58
N ALA A 197 -0.05 3.43 -0.97
CA ALA A 197 -0.12 3.26 0.49
C ALA A 197 1.04 3.91 1.28
N PRO A 198 2.33 3.66 0.98
CA PRO A 198 3.43 4.29 1.72
C PRO A 198 3.44 5.82 1.60
N TYR A 199 3.00 6.36 0.45
CA TYR A 199 3.00 7.80 0.22
C TYR A 199 1.95 8.53 1.05
N LEU A 200 0.83 7.90 1.41
CA LEU A 200 -0.11 8.47 2.38
C LEU A 200 0.57 8.69 3.74
N GLY A 201 1.43 7.76 4.15
CA GLY A 201 2.23 7.90 5.37
C GLY A 201 3.31 8.98 5.27
N PHE A 202 3.98 9.09 4.11
CA PHE A 202 4.97 10.14 3.86
C PHE A 202 4.33 11.53 3.91
N LEU A 203 3.23 11.73 3.18
CA LEU A 203 2.53 13.01 3.13
C LEU A 203 2.06 13.43 4.53
N LYS A 204 1.49 12.49 5.31
CA LYS A 204 1.11 12.73 6.71
C LYS A 204 2.31 13.17 7.56
N SER A 205 3.41 12.43 7.49
CA SER A 205 4.60 12.70 8.31
C SER A 205 5.24 14.04 7.99
N ILE A 206 5.28 14.43 6.71
CA ILE A 206 5.82 15.72 6.28
C ILE A 206 4.93 16.87 6.79
N LEU A 207 3.60 16.72 6.77
CA LEU A 207 2.69 17.73 7.34
C LEU A 207 2.84 17.86 8.86
N GLU A 208 2.95 16.75 9.57
CA GLU A 208 3.17 16.75 11.03
C GLU A 208 4.52 17.37 11.41
N SER A 209 5.58 17.03 10.66
CA SER A 209 6.93 17.57 10.81
C SER A 209 6.97 19.08 10.53
N SER A 210 6.38 19.52 9.42
CA SER A 210 6.34 20.95 9.06
C SER A 210 5.55 21.77 10.06
N SER A 211 4.41 21.27 10.56
CA SER A 211 3.63 21.95 11.62
C SER A 211 4.44 22.22 12.89
N SER A 212 5.48 21.42 13.16
CA SER A 212 6.35 21.56 14.33
C SER A 212 7.58 22.43 14.08
N SER A 213 8.03 22.55 12.82
CA SER A 213 9.34 23.12 12.45
C SER A 213 9.29 24.39 11.60
N GLY A 214 8.11 24.78 11.07
CA GLY A 214 7.96 25.97 10.25
C GLY A 214 6.65 26.03 9.48
N SER A 215 6.63 26.75 8.36
CA SER A 215 5.46 26.83 7.49
C SER A 215 5.47 25.70 6.45
N VAL A 216 4.31 25.10 6.17
CA VAL A 216 4.12 24.17 5.04
C VAL A 216 4.56 24.82 3.71
N THR A 217 4.55 26.15 3.63
CA THR A 217 5.04 26.87 2.45
C THR A 217 6.53 26.70 2.20
N ASP A 218 7.33 26.18 3.14
CA ASP A 218 8.79 26.07 3.02
C ASP A 218 9.26 24.65 2.67
N VAL A 219 8.33 23.69 2.54
CA VAL A 219 8.67 22.32 2.11
C VAL A 219 8.98 22.27 0.61
N GLY A 220 9.83 21.32 0.22
CA GLY A 220 10.16 21.04 -1.16
C GLY A 220 8.92 20.63 -1.95
N ARG A 221 8.99 20.79 -3.27
CA ARG A 221 7.90 20.38 -4.17
C ARG A 221 7.76 18.86 -4.16
N ILE A 222 6.54 18.38 -4.06
CA ILE A 222 6.18 16.97 -4.13
C ILE A 222 5.38 16.75 -5.41
N LEU A 223 5.83 15.83 -6.25
CA LEU A 223 5.14 15.41 -7.47
C LEU A 223 4.85 13.92 -7.40
N LEU A 224 3.58 13.57 -7.47
CA LEU A 224 3.11 12.19 -7.46
C LEU A 224 2.52 11.83 -8.81
N PHE A 225 3.17 10.93 -9.55
CA PHE A 225 2.56 10.22 -10.68
C PHE A 225 1.83 9.00 -10.16
N PHE A 226 0.51 8.93 -10.37
CA PHE A 226 -0.31 7.85 -9.86
C PHE A 226 -1.00 7.05 -10.97
N GLY A 227 -0.44 5.88 -11.29
CA GLY A 227 -0.95 4.98 -12.31
C GLY A 227 -2.15 4.15 -11.87
N ILE A 228 -3.25 4.34 -12.57
CA ILE A 228 -4.55 3.67 -12.35
C ILE A 228 -5.21 3.36 -13.70
N GLN A 229 -6.29 2.57 -13.71
CA GLN A 229 -6.95 2.19 -14.98
C GLN A 229 -7.86 3.30 -15.48
N SER A 230 -8.77 3.74 -14.61
CA SER A 230 -9.85 4.66 -14.90
C SER A 230 -10.23 5.44 -13.63
N PRO A 231 -11.10 6.46 -13.73
CA PRO A 231 -11.61 7.17 -12.56
C PRO A 231 -12.26 6.25 -11.50
N SER A 232 -12.89 5.13 -11.89
CA SER A 232 -13.49 4.16 -10.95
C SER A 232 -12.47 3.38 -10.12
N THR A 233 -11.19 3.44 -10.51
CA THR A 233 -10.06 2.85 -9.80
C THR A 233 -9.15 3.91 -9.16
N TYR A 234 -9.59 5.18 -9.12
CA TYR A 234 -8.87 6.26 -8.45
C TYR A 234 -9.05 6.16 -6.93
N ILE A 235 -8.39 5.17 -6.33
CA ILE A 235 -8.42 4.91 -4.89
C ILE A 235 -7.83 6.10 -4.13
N TYR A 236 -8.38 6.38 -2.94
CA TYR A 236 -7.96 7.49 -2.07
C TYR A 236 -8.03 8.89 -2.68
N ARG A 237 -8.86 9.10 -3.71
CA ARG A 237 -8.99 10.40 -4.39
C ARG A 237 -9.26 11.56 -3.43
N THR A 238 -10.28 11.44 -2.57
CA THR A 238 -10.67 12.49 -1.62
C THR A 238 -9.56 12.80 -0.61
N VAL A 239 -8.86 11.77 -0.13
CA VAL A 239 -7.70 11.88 0.76
C VAL A 239 -6.55 12.63 0.07
N LEU A 240 -6.29 12.32 -1.21
CA LEU A 240 -5.26 13.00 -1.99
C LEU A 240 -5.62 14.45 -2.28
N GLU A 241 -6.88 14.75 -2.58
CA GLU A 241 -7.39 16.11 -2.77
C GLU A 241 -7.24 16.95 -1.48
N ASP A 242 -7.53 16.36 -0.31
CA ASP A 242 -7.28 16.98 1.00
C ASP A 242 -5.78 17.26 1.23
N TYR A 243 -4.90 16.29 0.96
CA TYR A 243 -3.46 16.55 1.02
C TYR A 243 -3.02 17.66 0.07
N VAL A 244 -3.50 17.68 -1.18
CA VAL A 244 -3.16 18.75 -2.13
C VAL A 244 -3.54 20.12 -1.58
N SER A 245 -4.70 20.24 -0.94
CA SER A 245 -5.13 21.46 -0.25
C SER A 245 -4.20 21.81 0.91
N LYS A 246 -3.92 20.86 1.81
CA LYS A 246 -3.06 21.05 3.00
C LYS A 246 -1.62 21.44 2.64
N PHE A 247 -1.08 20.94 1.52
CA PHE A 247 0.26 21.28 1.03
C PHE A 247 0.34 22.63 0.31
N ASN A 248 -0.76 23.37 0.16
CA ASN A 248 -0.80 24.76 -0.32
C ASN A 248 0.06 25.02 -1.58
N GLY A 249 -0.15 24.22 -2.63
CA GLY A 249 0.59 24.34 -3.90
C GLY A 249 1.96 23.66 -3.93
N ARG A 250 2.39 23.00 -2.85
CA ARG A 250 3.64 22.22 -2.80
C ARG A 250 3.47 20.77 -3.28
N LEU A 251 2.26 20.22 -3.23
CA LEU A 251 1.94 18.87 -3.73
C LEU A 251 1.16 18.95 -5.04
N THR A 252 1.68 18.27 -6.07
CA THR A 252 1.00 18.05 -7.34
C THR A 252 0.77 16.55 -7.52
N VAL A 253 -0.48 16.16 -7.74
CA VAL A 253 -0.86 14.77 -8.06
C VAL A 253 -1.27 14.67 -9.52
N VAL A 254 -0.60 13.80 -10.26
CA VAL A 254 -0.87 13.52 -11.67
C VAL A 254 -1.48 12.12 -11.77
N PRO A 255 -2.81 11.99 -11.92
CA PRO A 255 -3.42 10.70 -12.20
C PRO A 255 -3.08 10.25 -13.62
N CYS A 256 -2.52 9.05 -13.76
CA CYS A 256 -2.15 8.46 -15.05
C CYS A 256 -3.14 7.34 -15.37
N TYR A 257 -4.15 7.64 -16.19
CA TYR A 257 -5.18 6.68 -16.59
C TYR A 257 -4.71 5.84 -17.78
N SER A 258 -4.59 4.53 -17.59
CA SER A 258 -4.19 3.60 -18.66
C SER A 258 -5.33 3.14 -19.56
N ARG A 259 -6.60 3.36 -19.17
CA ARG A 259 -7.81 2.86 -19.87
C ARG A 259 -8.93 3.92 -19.99
N TYR A 260 -8.65 5.19 -19.71
CA TYR A 260 -9.63 6.28 -19.76
C TYR A 260 -9.02 7.54 -20.36
N GLY A 261 -9.84 8.36 -21.03
CA GLY A 261 -9.41 9.57 -21.75
C GLY A 261 -9.14 9.33 -23.23
N SER A 262 -8.83 10.40 -23.95
CA SER A 262 -8.36 10.33 -25.34
C SER A 262 -7.00 9.62 -25.45
N GLU A 263 -6.59 9.17 -26.64
CA GLU A 263 -5.27 8.56 -26.86
C GLU A 263 -4.10 9.46 -26.40
N SER A 264 -4.26 10.79 -26.55
CA SER A 264 -3.29 11.79 -26.11
C SER A 264 -3.26 12.03 -24.60
N GLU A 265 -4.33 11.68 -23.87
CA GLU A 265 -4.42 11.85 -22.42
C GLU A 265 -4.13 10.54 -21.68
N ARG A 266 -4.53 9.41 -22.27
CA ARG A 266 -4.30 8.08 -21.75
C ARG A 266 -2.81 7.77 -21.74
N GLY A 267 -2.37 7.02 -20.74
CA GLY A 267 -1.01 6.50 -20.67
C GLY A 267 -0.67 5.94 -19.29
N TYR A 268 0.41 5.18 -19.25
CA TYR A 268 0.99 4.70 -18.01
C TYR A 268 1.87 5.78 -17.37
N VAL A 269 2.36 5.50 -16.16
CA VAL A 269 3.22 6.42 -15.40
C VAL A 269 4.49 6.80 -16.18
N GLN A 270 5.11 5.85 -16.87
CA GLN A 270 6.31 6.10 -17.68
C GLN A 270 6.04 7.05 -18.86
N ASP A 271 4.83 7.03 -19.42
CA ASP A 271 4.42 7.91 -20.52
C ASP A 271 4.18 9.32 -19.99
N MET A 272 3.53 9.44 -18.82
CA MET A 272 3.29 10.75 -18.20
C MET A 272 4.59 11.42 -17.73
N ILE A 273 5.55 10.64 -17.21
CA ILE A 273 6.89 11.15 -16.86
C ILE A 273 7.57 11.77 -18.08
N LEU A 274 7.51 11.11 -19.24
CA LEU A 274 8.08 11.64 -20.49
C LEU A 274 7.34 12.89 -20.97
N ARG A 275 6.01 12.90 -20.92
CA ARG A 275 5.19 14.07 -21.31
C ARG A 275 5.44 15.27 -20.40
N GLN A 276 5.77 15.05 -19.13
CA GLN A 276 6.06 16.10 -18.15
C GLN A 276 7.56 16.26 -17.88
N ARG A 277 8.42 15.89 -18.83
CA ARG A 277 9.89 15.90 -18.67
C ARG A 277 10.43 17.22 -18.11
N ASP A 278 9.88 18.35 -18.54
CA ASP A 278 10.37 19.68 -18.15
C ASP A 278 10.04 19.97 -16.68
N LEU A 279 8.87 19.53 -16.20
CA LEU A 279 8.49 19.62 -14.80
C LEU A 279 9.37 18.71 -13.93
N VAL A 280 9.59 17.47 -14.37
CA VAL A 280 10.43 16.49 -13.66
C VAL A 280 11.87 16.99 -13.59
N ASN A 281 12.43 17.52 -14.69
CA ASN A 281 13.76 18.13 -14.73
C ASN A 281 13.85 19.37 -13.84
N SER A 282 12.85 20.27 -13.92
CA SER A 282 12.79 21.45 -13.06
C SER A 282 12.80 21.07 -11.58
N MET A 283 12.05 20.04 -11.21
CA MET A 283 11.99 19.58 -9.83
C MET A 283 13.30 18.93 -9.37
N CYS A 284 13.89 18.08 -10.19
CA CYS A 284 15.04 17.33 -9.73
C CYS A 284 16.39 18.03 -9.90
N PHE A 285 16.48 19.08 -10.73
CA PHE A 285 17.76 19.72 -11.04
C PHE A 285 17.73 21.25 -10.93
N SER A 286 16.68 21.89 -11.44
CA SER A 286 16.66 23.36 -11.54
C SER A 286 16.04 24.06 -10.33
N GLY A 287 15.55 23.29 -9.34
CA GLY A 287 14.75 23.79 -8.22
C GLY A 287 15.53 24.24 -6.98
N GLY A 288 16.87 24.22 -7.01
CA GLY A 288 17.73 24.64 -5.90
C GLY A 288 17.68 23.74 -4.64
N ARG A 289 17.02 22.58 -4.74
CA ARG A 289 16.90 21.55 -3.68
C ARG A 289 17.22 20.20 -4.29
N GLU A 290 17.83 19.30 -3.51
CA GLU A 290 18.00 17.91 -3.94
C GLU A 290 16.64 17.22 -4.15
N CYS A 291 16.65 16.15 -4.95
CA CYS A 291 15.46 15.39 -5.34
C CYS A 291 15.55 13.96 -4.83
N SER A 292 14.61 13.53 -4.00
CA SER A 292 14.47 12.14 -3.61
C SER A 292 13.39 11.45 -4.43
N ILE A 293 13.75 10.33 -5.05
CA ILE A 293 12.87 9.58 -5.96
C ILE A 293 12.40 8.29 -5.29
N PHE A 294 11.09 8.07 -5.29
CA PHE A 294 10.45 6.90 -4.73
C PHE A 294 9.53 6.23 -5.75
N ILE A 295 9.67 4.92 -5.91
CA ILE A 295 8.91 4.11 -6.88
C ILE A 295 8.28 2.93 -6.12
N CYS A 296 6.94 2.86 -6.11
CA CYS A 296 6.21 1.80 -5.43
C CYS A 296 4.99 1.32 -6.22
N GLY A 297 4.82 0.01 -6.36
CA GLY A 297 3.69 -0.54 -7.09
C GLY A 297 3.95 -1.89 -7.76
N CYS A 298 3.25 -2.12 -8.87
CA CYS A 298 3.37 -3.36 -9.63
C CYS A 298 4.75 -3.48 -10.29
N LYS A 299 5.42 -4.62 -10.10
CA LYS A 299 6.76 -4.90 -10.68
C LYS A 299 6.87 -4.68 -12.18
N SER A 300 5.79 -4.85 -12.94
CA SER A 300 5.79 -4.61 -14.38
C SER A 300 6.12 -3.17 -14.77
N MET A 301 5.92 -2.19 -13.87
CA MET A 301 6.22 -0.78 -14.18
C MET A 301 7.69 -0.42 -14.00
N ASP A 302 8.42 -1.14 -13.15
CA ASP A 302 9.73 -0.74 -12.62
C ASP A 302 10.72 -0.37 -13.73
N LYS A 303 10.96 -1.32 -14.64
CA LYS A 303 11.90 -1.12 -15.76
C LYS A 303 11.50 0.06 -16.64
N ALA A 304 10.21 0.22 -16.94
CA ALA A 304 9.72 1.26 -17.82
C ALA A 304 9.84 2.65 -17.18
N VAL A 305 9.53 2.77 -15.88
CA VAL A 305 9.72 4.01 -15.12
C VAL A 305 11.19 4.39 -15.04
N CYS A 306 12.06 3.44 -14.70
CA CYS A 306 13.51 3.68 -14.64
C CYS A 306 14.05 4.17 -16.00
N GLU A 307 13.59 3.60 -17.11
CA GLU A 307 14.02 4.00 -18.45
C GLU A 307 13.51 5.39 -18.85
N SER A 308 12.25 5.70 -18.53
CA SER A 308 11.72 7.05 -18.74
C SER A 308 12.49 8.08 -17.92
N LEU A 309 12.82 7.80 -16.66
CA LEU A 309 13.63 8.71 -15.84
C LEU A 309 15.05 8.88 -16.42
N ARG A 310 15.70 7.80 -16.88
CA ARG A 310 17.00 7.91 -17.59
C ARG A 310 16.92 8.81 -18.82
N THR A 311 15.83 8.70 -19.57
CA THR A 311 15.58 9.51 -20.77
C THR A 311 15.39 10.99 -20.41
N VAL A 312 14.55 11.28 -19.41
CA VAL A 312 14.30 12.65 -18.92
C VAL A 312 15.59 13.29 -18.39
N PHE A 313 16.43 12.51 -17.72
CA PHE A 313 17.68 12.95 -17.10
C PHE A 313 18.90 12.84 -18.02
N SER A 314 18.71 12.57 -19.31
CA SER A 314 19.79 12.23 -20.24
C SER A 314 20.84 13.33 -20.40
N GLU A 315 20.44 14.60 -20.28
CA GLU A 315 21.32 15.77 -20.38
C GLU A 315 22.03 16.11 -19.05
N ASN A 316 21.71 15.41 -17.96
CA ASN A 316 22.28 15.69 -16.63
C ASN A 316 23.53 14.83 -16.35
N PRO A 317 24.69 15.43 -16.02
CA PRO A 317 25.91 14.68 -15.73
C PRO A 317 25.82 13.79 -14.47
N ASP A 318 24.98 14.16 -13.51
CA ASP A 318 24.77 13.45 -12.24
C ASP A 318 23.64 12.42 -12.28
N ARG A 319 23.05 12.17 -13.47
CA ARG A 319 21.92 11.25 -13.68
C ARG A 319 22.10 9.93 -12.92
N ASP A 320 23.21 9.25 -13.13
CA ASP A 320 23.42 7.90 -12.59
C ASP A 320 23.58 7.91 -11.07
N ALA A 321 24.17 8.98 -10.51
CA ALA A 321 24.27 9.19 -9.07
C ALA A 321 22.91 9.48 -8.41
N ILE A 322 21.99 10.12 -9.13
CA ILE A 322 20.64 10.43 -8.62
C ILE A 322 19.73 9.20 -8.75
N LEU A 323 19.76 8.52 -9.89
CA LEU A 323 18.96 7.31 -10.10
C LEU A 323 19.41 6.14 -9.20
N SER A 324 20.70 6.04 -8.86
CA SER A 324 21.18 5.04 -7.89
C SER A 324 20.71 5.29 -6.46
N ARG A 325 20.31 6.53 -6.13
CA ARG A 325 19.69 6.89 -4.84
C ARG A 325 18.17 6.69 -4.83
N ALA A 326 17.55 6.38 -5.97
CA ALA A 326 16.11 6.13 -6.04
C ALA A 326 15.74 4.91 -5.18
N LYS A 327 14.70 5.08 -4.36
CA LYS A 327 14.16 4.01 -3.52
C LYS A 327 13.06 3.31 -4.30
N VAL A 328 13.16 1.98 -4.45
CA VAL A 328 12.23 1.17 -5.23
C VAL A 328 11.70 0.02 -4.38
N GLU A 329 10.38 -0.09 -4.27
CA GLU A 329 9.70 -1.21 -3.61
C GLU A 329 8.53 -1.70 -4.46
N VAL A 330 8.71 -2.84 -5.13
CA VAL A 330 7.70 -3.41 -6.03
C VAL A 330 7.19 -4.76 -5.54
N TYR A 331 5.91 -5.00 -5.78
CA TYR A 331 5.25 -6.27 -5.49
C TYR A 331 4.91 -7.03 -6.77
N ASP A 332 4.92 -8.36 -6.64
CA ASP A 332 4.43 -9.30 -7.66
C ASP A 332 2.88 -9.38 -7.66
#